data_AF-A0A2K9P777-F1
#
_entry.id   AF-A0A2K9P777-F1
#
_cell.length_a   1.000
_cell.length_b   1.000
_cell.length_c   1.000
_cell.angle_alpha   90.00
_cell.angle_beta   90.00
_cell.angle_gamma   90.00
#
_symmetry.space_group_name_H-M   'P 1'
#
loop_
_entity.id
_entity.type
_entity.pdbx_description
1 polymer ?
#
loop_
_entity_poly.entity_id
_entity_poly.type
_entity_poly.pdbx_seq_one_letter_code
_entity_poly.pdbx_strand_id
1 'polypeptide(L)'
;MPNIVMDEWSDMVFLKPNGASFSAVEYPKLAKVWTGLVIPEMRGEFLRIWDDGRGVDSGRALLSAQGDAMREISGRLFGVMTTSTSQSTTDAWVDGPFKATIASGAGAATTTGYRYDADFKVSRVVSTASEFRTRNIAFNFLVRAK
;
A
#
# COMPACT_ATOMS: atom_id res chain seq x y z
N MET A 1 -16.29 -23.21 -3.76
CA MET A 1 -17.12 -23.21 -2.54
C MET A 1 -18.24 -24.19 -2.81
N PRO A 2 -18.66 -24.99 -1.83
CA PRO A 2 -19.87 -25.80 -2.00
C PRO A 2 -21.01 -24.86 -2.42
N ASN A 3 -21.72 -25.20 -3.49
CA ASN A 3 -22.84 -24.40 -4.01
C ASN A 3 -24.02 -24.36 -3.04
N ILE A 4 -23.98 -25.21 -2.00
CA ILE A 4 -24.98 -25.29 -0.94
C ILE A 4 -24.23 -25.06 0.38
N VAL A 5 -24.22 -23.80 0.83
CA VAL A 5 -23.69 -23.41 2.15
C VAL A 5 -24.80 -23.48 3.20
N MET A 6 -26.04 -23.29 2.75
CA MET A 6 -27.30 -23.44 3.48
C MET A 6 -28.34 -23.96 2.47
N ASP A 7 -29.27 -24.80 2.91
CA ASP A 7 -30.26 -25.41 2.03
C ASP A 7 -31.16 -24.35 1.37
N GLU A 8 -31.42 -23.25 2.06
CA GLU A 8 -32.21 -22.11 1.55
C GLU A 8 -31.52 -21.37 0.39
N TRP A 9 -30.23 -21.63 0.15
CA TRP A 9 -29.44 -21.01 -0.92
C TRP A 9 -29.16 -21.95 -2.08
N SER A 10 -29.78 -23.14 -2.12
CA SER A 10 -29.53 -24.16 -3.15
C SER A 10 -29.70 -23.67 -4.59
N ASP A 11 -30.58 -22.69 -4.80
CA ASP A 11 -30.88 -22.10 -6.11
C ASP A 11 -30.07 -20.83 -6.42
N MET A 12 -29.23 -20.39 -5.48
CA MET A 12 -28.38 -19.21 -5.66
C MET A 12 -27.09 -19.57 -6.40
N VAL A 13 -26.64 -18.64 -7.25
CA VAL A 13 -25.35 -18.76 -7.94
C VAL A 13 -24.49 -17.57 -7.57
N PHE A 14 -23.24 -17.84 -7.20
CA PHE A 14 -22.27 -16.82 -6.84
C PHE A 14 -21.07 -16.88 -7.77
N LEU A 15 -20.67 -15.72 -8.29
CA LEU A 15 -19.50 -15.56 -9.15
C LEU A 15 -18.43 -14.74 -8.43
N LYS A 16 -17.17 -14.97 -8.81
CA LYS A 16 -16.01 -14.29 -8.21
C LYS A 16 -15.66 -13.04 -9.03
N PRO A 17 -15.13 -11.97 -8.40
CA PRO A 17 -14.60 -10.81 -9.11
C PRO A 17 -13.17 -11.07 -9.59
N ASN A 18 -13.03 -11.96 -10.56
CA ASN A 18 -11.75 -12.45 -11.08
C ASN A 18 -11.59 -12.18 -12.58
N GLY A 19 -12.26 -11.15 -13.11
CA GLY A 19 -12.22 -10.81 -14.54
C GLY A 19 -13.03 -11.75 -15.44
N ALA A 20 -13.83 -12.66 -14.88
CA ALA A 20 -14.59 -13.62 -15.67
C ALA A 20 -15.76 -12.95 -16.42
N SER A 21 -15.95 -13.36 -17.68
CA SER A 21 -17.15 -13.06 -18.45
C SER A 21 -18.32 -13.97 -18.06
N PHE A 22 -19.54 -13.53 -18.34
CA PHE A 22 -20.75 -14.31 -18.11
C PHE A 22 -21.79 -14.11 -19.22
N SER A 23 -22.75 -15.03 -19.33
CA SER A 23 -23.81 -14.95 -20.34
C SER A 23 -25.00 -14.13 -19.84
N ALA A 24 -25.47 -13.17 -20.65
CA ALA A 24 -26.70 -12.43 -20.38
C ALA A 24 -27.97 -13.31 -20.46
N VAL A 25 -27.91 -14.42 -21.21
CA VAL A 25 -29.02 -15.39 -21.31
C VAL A 25 -29.15 -16.18 -20.01
N GLU A 26 -28.02 -16.57 -19.44
CA GLU A 26 -27.97 -17.35 -18.20
C GLU A 26 -28.22 -16.47 -16.96
N TYR A 27 -27.66 -15.25 -16.95
CA TYR A 27 -27.73 -14.30 -15.84
C TYR A 27 -28.35 -12.95 -16.25
N PRO A 28 -29.63 -12.92 -16.65
CA PRO A 28 -30.26 -11.71 -17.21
C PRO A 28 -30.41 -10.57 -16.20
N LYS A 29 -30.51 -10.88 -14.90
CA LYS A 29 -30.53 -9.85 -13.85
C LYS A 29 -29.13 -9.27 -13.62
N LEU A 30 -28.10 -10.11 -13.62
CA LEU A 30 -26.72 -9.67 -13.47
C LEU A 30 -26.29 -8.76 -14.63
N ALA A 31 -26.72 -9.08 -15.85
CA ALA A 31 -26.46 -8.27 -17.05
C ALA A 31 -27.02 -6.83 -16.97
N LYS A 32 -28.04 -6.58 -16.13
CA LYS A 32 -28.54 -5.21 -15.88
C LYS A 32 -27.63 -4.40 -14.95
N VAL A 33 -26.86 -5.08 -14.11
CA VAL A 33 -25.90 -4.45 -13.17
C VAL A 33 -24.54 -4.33 -13.82
N TRP A 34 -24.07 -5.41 -14.45
CA TRP A 34 -22.79 -5.52 -15.13
C TRP A 34 -23.00 -5.59 -16.64
N THR A 35 -23.24 -4.44 -17.26
CA THR A 35 -23.62 -4.33 -18.68
C THR A 35 -22.52 -4.78 -19.66
N GLY A 36 -21.26 -4.74 -19.24
CA GLY A 36 -20.13 -5.27 -20.00
C GLY A 36 -20.02 -6.80 -19.99
N LEU A 37 -20.91 -7.50 -19.30
CA LEU A 37 -20.94 -8.96 -19.17
C LEU A 37 -19.65 -9.58 -18.61
N VAL A 38 -18.93 -8.79 -17.81
CA VAL A 38 -17.70 -9.15 -17.11
C VAL A 38 -17.81 -8.67 -15.68
N ILE A 39 -17.40 -9.51 -14.73
CA ILE A 39 -17.17 -9.07 -13.35
C ILE A 39 -15.71 -8.63 -13.25
N PRO A 40 -15.41 -7.37 -12.86
CA PRO A 40 -14.04 -6.86 -12.82
C PRO A 40 -13.10 -7.73 -11.98
N GLU A 41 -11.82 -7.73 -12.35
CA GLU A 41 -10.76 -8.28 -11.51
C GLU A 41 -10.59 -7.38 -10.28
N MET A 42 -10.81 -7.94 -9.09
CA MET A 42 -10.66 -7.22 -7.82
C MET A 42 -9.87 -8.05 -6.79
N ARG A 43 -9.27 -9.18 -7.20
CA ARG A 43 -8.44 -9.98 -6.28
C ARG A 43 -7.16 -9.23 -5.97
N GLY A 44 -6.86 -9.12 -4.67
CA GLY A 44 -5.70 -8.37 -4.18
C GLY A 44 -6.01 -6.89 -3.90
N GLU A 45 -7.17 -6.39 -4.33
CA GLU A 45 -7.57 -5.01 -4.10
C GLU A 45 -8.25 -4.80 -2.75
N PHE A 46 -7.96 -3.67 -2.11
CA PHE A 46 -8.76 -3.18 -0.98
C PHE A 46 -9.95 -2.39 -1.51
N LEU A 47 -11.17 -2.90 -1.27
CA LEU A 47 -12.39 -2.19 -1.65
C LEU A 47 -12.66 -1.03 -0.69
N ARG A 48 -13.00 0.12 -1.26
CA ARG A 48 -13.48 1.30 -0.54
C ARG A 48 -14.86 1.70 -1.02
N ILE A 49 -15.66 2.25 -0.12
CA ILE A 49 -16.96 2.82 -0.47
C ILE A 49 -16.73 4.03 -1.39
N TRP A 50 -17.51 4.10 -2.47
CA TRP A 50 -17.46 5.22 -3.40
C TRP A 50 -17.93 6.51 -2.72
N ASP A 51 -17.30 7.62 -3.07
CA ASP A 51 -17.57 8.91 -2.45
C ASP A 51 -18.99 9.43 -2.71
N ASP A 52 -19.58 9.07 -3.86
CA ASP A 52 -20.97 9.32 -4.26
C ASP A 52 -21.50 10.72 -3.87
N GLY A 53 -20.68 11.75 -4.11
CA GLY A 53 -21.05 13.15 -3.89
C GLY A 53 -20.74 13.72 -2.50
N ARG A 54 -20.09 12.98 -1.61
CA ARG A 54 -19.65 13.49 -0.29
C ARG A 54 -18.51 14.52 -0.40
N GLY A 55 -17.68 14.44 -1.43
CA GLY A 55 -16.62 15.39 -1.75
C GLY A 55 -15.24 15.06 -1.15
N VAL A 56 -15.05 13.88 -0.55
CA VAL A 56 -13.76 13.48 0.05
C VAL A 56 -12.79 12.92 -0.99
N ASP A 57 -13.30 12.22 -2.00
CA ASP A 57 -12.52 11.74 -3.16
C ASP A 57 -13.22 12.12 -4.47
N SER A 58 -13.43 13.42 -4.62
CA SER A 58 -14.08 14.03 -5.78
C SER A 58 -13.36 13.63 -7.08
N GLY A 59 -14.15 13.23 -8.09
CA GLY A 59 -13.64 12.86 -9.40
C GLY A 59 -13.16 11.41 -9.52
N ARG A 60 -13.19 10.61 -8.44
CA ARG A 60 -12.95 9.16 -8.53
C ARG A 60 -14.09 8.45 -9.26
N ALA A 61 -13.77 7.79 -10.37
CA ALA A 61 -14.73 6.95 -11.08
C ALA A 61 -15.00 5.65 -10.30
N LEU A 62 -16.25 5.18 -10.30
CA LEU A 62 -16.61 3.88 -9.74
C LEU A 62 -15.79 2.77 -10.42
N LEU A 63 -15.30 1.80 -9.63
CA LEU A 63 -14.43 0.68 -10.07
C LEU A 63 -13.05 1.07 -10.62
N SER A 64 -12.62 2.32 -10.50
CA SER A 64 -11.24 2.68 -10.84
C SER A 64 -10.25 2.15 -9.81
N ALA A 65 -9.13 1.61 -10.28
CA ALA A 65 -8.04 1.17 -9.42
C ALA A 65 -7.25 2.39 -8.92
N GLN A 66 -6.74 2.28 -7.69
CA GLN A 66 -5.86 3.26 -7.08
C GLN A 66 -4.70 2.52 -6.43
N GLY A 67 -3.47 2.83 -6.86
CA GLY A 67 -2.27 2.27 -6.24
C GLY A 67 -2.09 2.74 -4.79
N ASP A 68 -1.27 2.01 -4.05
CA ASP A 68 -0.91 2.37 -2.69
C ASP A 68 -0.08 3.68 -2.67
N ALA A 69 -0.27 4.48 -1.63
CA ALA A 69 0.46 5.72 -1.46
C ALA A 69 0.58 6.08 0.02
N MET A 70 1.72 6.64 0.40
CA MET A 70 1.86 7.38 1.66
C MET A 70 1.75 8.89 1.41
N ARG A 71 1.41 9.63 2.46
CA ARG A 71 1.58 11.09 2.44
C ARG A 71 3.06 11.42 2.31
N GLU A 72 3.36 12.57 1.70
CA GLU A 72 4.73 13.05 1.60
C GLU A 72 5.38 13.12 2.98
N ILE A 73 6.60 12.58 3.08
CA ILE A 73 7.50 12.78 4.21
C ILE A 73 8.68 13.56 3.65
N SER A 74 8.76 14.84 3.99
CA SER A 74 9.80 15.75 3.48
C SER A 74 10.56 16.42 4.63
N GLY A 75 11.84 16.72 4.37
CA GLY A 75 12.77 17.33 5.32
C GLY A 75 14.11 17.61 4.65
N ARG A 76 14.91 18.52 5.21
CA ARG A 76 16.23 18.89 4.66
C ARG A 76 17.24 19.02 5.79
N LEU A 77 18.47 18.56 5.53
CA LEU A 77 19.63 18.77 6.39
C LEU A 77 20.62 19.66 5.64
N PHE A 78 21.06 20.74 6.26
CA PHE A 78 22.04 21.67 5.69
C PHE A 78 23.32 21.68 6.53
N GLY A 79 24.48 21.66 5.89
CA GLY A 79 25.77 21.96 6.55
C GLY A 79 26.11 21.07 7.74
N VAL A 80 25.72 19.79 7.71
CA VAL A 80 25.96 18.87 8.84
C VAL A 80 27.46 18.56 8.92
N MET A 81 28.11 19.09 9.96
CA MET A 81 29.52 18.88 10.28
C MET A 81 29.63 18.24 11.66
N THR A 82 30.67 17.43 11.87
CA THR A 82 30.92 16.79 13.16
C THR A 82 32.37 17.01 13.61
N THR A 83 32.55 17.15 14.93
CA THR A 83 33.86 17.07 15.58
C THR A 83 34.18 15.66 16.07
N SER A 84 33.25 14.71 15.87
CA SER A 84 33.48 13.32 16.25
C SER A 84 34.68 12.75 15.52
N THR A 85 35.56 12.09 16.26
CA THR A 85 36.72 11.36 15.74
C THR A 85 36.51 9.85 15.72
N SER A 86 35.31 9.37 16.11
CA SER A 86 34.99 7.95 16.20
C SER A 86 33.55 7.62 15.79
N GLN A 87 33.34 6.42 15.27
CA GLN A 87 32.00 5.91 14.92
C GLN A 87 31.11 5.75 16.17
N SER A 88 31.68 5.32 17.29
CA SER A 88 30.93 5.13 18.54
C SER A 88 30.31 6.42 19.06
N THR A 89 31.01 7.55 18.90
CA THR A 89 30.46 8.85 19.31
C THR A 89 29.35 9.31 18.37
N THR A 90 29.48 9.10 17.06
CA THR A 90 28.41 9.46 16.10
C THR A 90 27.17 8.58 16.26
N ASP A 91 27.33 7.30 16.59
CA ASP A 91 26.21 6.39 16.86
C ASP A 91 25.38 6.84 18.07
N ALA A 92 26.00 7.48 19.07
CA ALA A 92 25.30 8.01 20.25
C ALA A 92 24.46 9.28 19.96
N TRP A 93 24.59 9.89 18.79
CA TRP A 93 23.87 11.12 18.42
C TRP A 93 22.66 10.88 17.52
N VAL A 94 22.44 9.64 17.08
CA VAL A 94 21.28 9.23 16.28
C VAL A 94 20.46 8.20 17.04
N ASP A 95 19.16 8.20 16.78
CA ASP A 95 18.23 7.20 17.32
C ASP A 95 17.14 6.89 16.28
N GLY A 96 16.39 5.82 16.54
CA GLY A 96 15.25 5.41 15.75
C GLY A 96 15.62 4.98 14.33
N PRO A 97 15.00 5.54 13.26
CA PRO A 97 15.25 5.12 11.89
C PRO A 97 16.58 5.60 11.33
N PHE A 98 17.35 6.40 12.07
CA PHE A 98 18.60 6.97 11.61
C PHE A 98 19.79 6.07 11.96
N LYS A 99 20.79 6.06 11.07
CA LYS A 99 22.12 5.51 11.35
C LYS A 99 23.16 6.49 10.86
N ALA A 100 24.17 6.73 11.68
CA ALA A 100 25.30 7.57 11.34
C ALA A 100 26.44 6.73 10.77
N THR A 101 27.19 7.29 9.83
CA THR A 101 28.46 6.74 9.36
C THR A 101 29.49 7.86 9.32
N ILE A 102 30.65 7.62 9.92
CA ILE A 102 31.78 8.53 9.86
C ILE A 102 32.64 8.20 8.62
N ALA A 103 32.91 9.21 7.79
CA ALA A 103 33.84 9.11 6.68
C ALA A 103 35.13 9.87 7.03
N SER A 104 36.22 9.11 7.24
CA SER A 104 37.56 9.66 7.47
C SER A 104 38.15 10.26 6.19
N GLY A 105 38.78 11.43 6.29
CA GLY A 105 39.50 12.06 5.16
C GLY A 105 38.63 12.93 4.24
N ALA A 106 37.34 13.11 4.57
CA ALA A 106 36.46 13.99 3.82
C ALA A 106 36.66 15.47 4.21
N GLY A 107 37.62 16.12 3.55
CA GLY A 107 37.66 17.57 3.30
C GLY A 107 37.30 18.48 4.46
N ALA A 108 38.20 18.62 5.43
CA ALA A 108 38.09 19.64 6.45
C ALA A 108 38.98 20.84 6.09
N ALA A 109 38.37 22.02 5.96
CA ALA A 109 39.05 23.21 5.45
C ALA A 109 40.13 23.77 6.40
N THR A 110 40.13 23.42 7.69
CA THR A 110 41.03 24.05 8.68
C THR A 110 41.56 23.15 9.82
N THR A 111 41.01 21.96 10.05
CA THR A 111 41.46 20.99 11.08
C THR A 111 40.90 19.62 10.75
N THR A 112 41.64 18.52 10.97
CA THR A 112 41.20 17.12 10.72
C THR A 112 39.72 16.92 11.04
N GLY A 113 38.87 16.99 10.03
CA GLY A 113 37.42 16.98 10.18
C GLY A 113 36.87 15.76 9.48
N TYR A 114 35.96 15.10 10.16
CA TYR A 114 35.28 13.92 9.66
C TYR A 114 33.96 14.35 9.04
N ARG A 115 33.59 13.73 7.92
CA ARG A 115 32.23 13.87 7.38
C ARG A 115 31.30 12.97 8.16
N TYR A 116 30.12 13.50 8.44
CA TYR A 116 29.01 12.80 9.06
C TYR A 116 27.92 12.56 8.01
N ASP A 117 27.64 11.29 7.70
CA ASP A 117 26.51 10.90 6.88
C ASP A 117 25.48 10.20 7.76
N ALA A 118 24.24 10.70 7.76
CA ALA A 118 23.12 10.03 8.39
C ALA A 118 22.16 9.53 7.32
N ASP A 119 21.85 8.24 7.33
CA ASP A 119 20.84 7.66 6.46
C ASP A 119 19.57 7.32 7.23
N PHE A 120 18.43 7.56 6.61
CA PHE A 120 17.11 7.27 7.18
C PHE A 120 16.56 5.97 6.58
N LYS A 121 16.26 4.99 7.44
CA LYS A 121 15.59 3.73 7.07
C LYS A 121 14.58 3.34 8.13
N VAL A 122 13.30 3.44 7.77
CA VAL A 122 12.18 3.02 8.64
C VAL A 122 12.25 1.54 9.02
N SER A 123 12.83 0.69 8.17
CA SER A 123 12.98 -0.75 8.42
C SER A 123 13.81 -1.10 9.67
N ARG A 124 14.52 -0.13 10.25
CA ARG A 124 15.26 -0.30 11.51
C ARG A 124 14.37 -0.37 12.74
N VAL A 125 13.18 0.25 12.68
CA VAL A 125 12.27 0.38 13.83
C VAL A 125 10.88 -0.19 13.57
N VAL A 126 10.54 -0.44 12.30
CA VAL A 126 9.25 -1.02 11.90
C VAL A 126 9.42 -2.04 10.78
N SER A 127 8.48 -2.96 10.65
CA SER A 127 8.44 -3.88 9.50
C SER A 127 8.05 -3.15 8.22
N THR A 128 8.72 -3.48 7.10
CA THR A 128 8.49 -2.87 5.78
C THR A 128 8.21 -3.93 4.72
N ALA A 129 7.50 -3.55 3.66
CA ALA A 129 7.25 -4.37 2.47
C ALA A 129 7.32 -3.49 1.20
N SER A 130 7.22 -4.11 0.02
CA SER A 130 7.18 -3.40 -1.27
C SER A 130 5.86 -2.66 -1.54
N GLU A 131 4.84 -2.85 -0.69
CA GLU A 131 3.50 -2.26 -0.76
C GLU A 131 3.09 -1.80 0.64
N PHE A 132 2.37 -0.67 0.73
CA PHE A 132 1.70 -0.25 1.96
C PHE A 132 0.45 -1.08 2.22
N ARG A 133 0.53 -1.91 3.27
CA ARG A 133 -0.61 -2.72 3.71
C ARG A 133 -0.66 -2.83 5.22
N THR A 134 -1.87 -2.86 5.74
CA THR A 134 -2.13 -3.29 7.12
C THR A 134 -1.98 -4.82 7.22
N ARG A 135 -1.88 -5.33 8.44
CA ARG A 135 -2.07 -6.76 8.67
C ARG A 135 -3.48 -7.14 8.23
N ASN A 136 -3.59 -8.10 7.30
CA ASN A 136 -4.85 -8.51 6.73
C ASN A 136 -4.92 -10.04 6.59
N ILE A 137 -6.14 -10.54 6.42
CA ILE A 137 -6.43 -11.93 6.07
C ILE A 137 -7.14 -11.88 4.72
N ALA A 138 -6.66 -12.68 3.77
CA ALA A 138 -7.29 -12.78 2.45
C ALA A 138 -8.68 -13.43 2.58
N PHE A 139 -9.70 -12.74 2.07
CA PHE A 139 -11.08 -13.22 2.02
C PHE A 139 -11.63 -13.08 0.61
N ASN A 140 -12.54 -13.97 0.21
CA ASN A 140 -13.16 -13.89 -1.11
C ASN A 140 -14.47 -13.11 -1.05
N PHE A 141 -14.59 -12.11 -1.93
CA PHE A 141 -15.89 -11.51 -2.24
C PHE A 141 -16.62 -12.34 -3.30
N LEU A 142 -17.94 -12.35 -3.20
CA LEU A 142 -18.81 -13.03 -4.13
C LEU A 142 -19.88 -12.06 -4.63
N VAL A 143 -20.17 -12.15 -5.93
CA VAL A 143 -21.28 -11.46 -6.57
C VAL A 143 -22.41 -12.46 -6.74
N ARG A 144 -23.59 -12.14 -6.20
CA ARG A 144 -24.78 -12.94 -6.45
C ARG A 144 -25.22 -12.76 -7.90
N ALA A 145 -25.26 -13.87 -8.64
CA ALA A 145 -25.64 -13.92 -10.05
C ALA A 145 -27.07 -14.42 -10.25
N LYS A 146 -27.58 -15.27 -9.33
CA LYS A 146 -28.94 -15.80 -9.30
C LYS A 146 -29.47 -15.86 -7.87
#